data_AF-A0A4R1EUR2-F1
#
_entry.id   AF-A0A4R1EUR2-F1
#
_cell.length_a   1.000
_cell.length_b   1.000
_cell.length_c   1.000
_cell.angle_alpha   90.00
_cell.angle_beta   90.00
_cell.angle_gamma   90.00
#
_symmetry.space_group_name_H-M   'P 1'
#
loop_
_entity.id
_entity.type
_entity.pdbx_description
1 polymer ?
#
loop_
_entity_poly.entity_id
_entity_poly.type
_entity_poly.pdbx_seq_one_letter_code
_entity_poly.pdbx_strand_id
1 'polypeptide(L)'
;MNNNSENKQKQLAEKSRGGFSIRSLFAGAFSFLFFVLSGLIAISMLVMVGESIIAGEEFMPVILKSINTGIIALAVFELALVINQEYRLDKGEHNVITSLRRTLPRFIGTVCVALSLEGLIMVIKYSQLDMAGNLYYPVAIIISTAILLAALGLFLKLLPEPTQRQNEVKLVTVPSNNSLDREKADFPVPTYN
;
A
#
# COMPACT_ATOMS: atom_id res chain seq x y z
N MET A 1 23.29 47.78 -6.43
CA MET A 1 23.63 46.34 -6.46
C MET A 1 23.44 45.77 -5.05
N ASN A 2 22.28 45.20 -4.69
CA ASN A 2 22.18 44.45 -3.40
C ASN A 2 20.98 43.47 -3.29
N ASN A 3 19.91 43.63 -4.08
CA ASN A 3 18.70 42.80 -3.90
C ASN A 3 18.86 41.31 -4.29
N ASN A 4 19.86 40.98 -5.12
CA ASN A 4 20.03 39.63 -5.63
C ASN A 4 20.78 38.71 -4.65
N SER A 5 21.65 39.27 -3.80
CA SER A 5 22.38 38.56 -2.74
C SER A 5 21.48 38.20 -1.56
N GLU A 6 20.59 39.11 -1.14
CA GLU A 6 19.60 38.83 -0.08
C GLU A 6 18.59 37.76 -0.50
N ASN A 7 18.09 37.80 -1.75
CA ASN A 7 17.18 36.78 -2.25
C ASN A 7 17.85 35.41 -2.40
N LYS A 8 19.14 35.37 -2.78
CA LYS A 8 19.92 34.13 -2.80
C LYS A 8 20.12 33.55 -1.39
N GLN A 9 20.38 34.40 -0.39
CA GLN A 9 20.53 33.95 0.99
C GLN A 9 19.20 33.47 1.60
N LYS A 10 18.08 34.15 1.30
CA LYS A 10 16.74 33.69 1.70
C LYS A 10 16.37 32.36 1.03
N GLN A 11 16.67 32.19 -0.25
CA GLN A 11 16.46 30.92 -0.96
C GLN A 11 17.36 29.79 -0.45
N LEU A 12 18.61 30.08 -0.06
CA LEU A 12 19.51 29.09 0.55
C LEU A 12 19.08 28.70 1.98
N ALA A 13 18.53 29.65 2.75
CA ALA A 13 17.98 29.40 4.07
C ALA A 13 16.65 28.63 4.03
N GLU A 14 15.82 28.86 3.02
CA GLU A 14 14.56 28.12 2.80
C GLU A 14 14.82 26.70 2.26
N LYS A 15 15.80 26.54 1.36
CA LYS A 15 16.23 25.24 0.83
C LYS A 15 16.85 24.32 1.90
N SER A 16 17.30 24.87 3.02
CA SER A 16 17.90 24.12 4.14
C SER A 16 16.90 23.70 5.23
N ARG A 17 15.61 24.07 5.14
CA ARG A 17 14.58 23.65 6.10
C ARG A 17 13.87 22.36 5.70
N GLY A 18 14.65 21.37 5.22
CA GLY A 18 14.22 19.97 5.20
C GLY A 18 14.15 19.43 6.64
N GLY A 19 13.21 19.94 7.42
CA GLY A 19 12.95 19.44 8.76
C GLY A 19 12.52 17.99 8.65
N PHE A 20 13.32 17.08 9.22
CA PHE A 20 12.93 15.69 9.41
C PHE A 20 11.61 15.69 10.19
N SER A 21 10.50 15.40 9.51
CA SER A 21 9.21 15.29 10.17
C SER A 21 9.28 14.11 11.12
N ILE A 22 8.87 14.27 12.38
CA ILE A 22 8.86 13.20 13.37
C ILE A 22 8.20 11.93 12.80
N ARG A 23 7.15 12.12 11.97
CA ARG A 23 6.48 11.04 11.25
C ARG A 23 7.40 10.21 10.35
N SER A 24 8.32 10.83 9.60
CA SER A 24 9.25 10.10 8.73
C SER A 24 10.32 9.35 9.51
N LEU A 25 10.70 9.84 10.70
CA LEU A 25 11.61 9.13 11.59
C LEU A 25 10.95 7.87 12.17
N PHE A 26 9.73 8.00 12.71
CA PHE A 26 8.96 6.87 13.25
C PHE A 26 8.68 5.81 12.17
N ALA A 27 8.25 6.24 10.99
CA ALA A 27 8.06 5.41 9.82
C ALA A 27 9.30 4.61 9.41
N GLY A 28 10.44 5.31 9.33
CA GLY A 28 11.73 4.71 8.98
C GLY A 28 12.17 3.68 10.01
N ALA A 29 12.03 4.00 11.31
CA ALA A 29 12.33 3.08 12.40
C ALA A 29 11.44 1.83 12.37
N PHE A 30 10.14 1.99 12.14
CA PHE A 30 9.21 0.87 12.00
C PHE A 30 9.54 -0.02 10.81
N SER A 31 9.77 0.57 9.63
CA SER A 31 10.15 -0.19 8.43
C SER A 31 11.43 -0.97 8.66
N PHE A 32 12.44 -0.33 9.24
CA PHE A 32 13.72 -0.96 9.58
C PHE A 32 13.53 -2.14 10.55
N LEU A 33 12.71 -1.96 11.59
CA LEU A 33 12.39 -3.03 12.54
C LEU A 33 11.75 -4.24 11.85
N PHE A 34 10.78 -4.03 10.96
CA PHE A 34 10.15 -5.12 10.21
C PHE A 34 11.11 -5.80 9.22
N PHE A 35 12.02 -5.06 8.58
CA PHE A 35 13.07 -5.66 7.74
C PHE A 35 14.03 -6.53 8.56
N VAL A 36 14.50 -6.03 9.70
CA VAL A 36 15.37 -6.80 10.60
C VAL A 36 14.63 -8.04 11.09
N LEU A 37 13.39 -7.91 11.53
CA LEU A 37 12.58 -9.03 11.99
C LEU A 37 12.39 -10.09 10.90
N SER A 38 12.02 -9.68 9.69
CA SER A 38 11.90 -10.60 8.55
C SER A 38 13.22 -11.31 8.26
N GLY A 39 14.34 -10.57 8.25
CA GLY A 39 15.68 -11.12 8.08
C GLY A 39 16.04 -12.14 9.17
N LEU A 40 15.72 -11.84 10.43
CA LEU A 40 15.95 -12.77 11.54
C LEU A 40 15.13 -14.05 11.40
N ILE A 41 13.86 -13.96 10.98
CA ILE A 41 13.01 -15.13 10.75
C ILE A 41 13.58 -15.97 9.58
N ALA A 42 14.02 -15.32 8.50
CA ALA A 42 14.64 -16.00 7.36
C ALA A 42 15.97 -16.69 7.75
N ILE A 43 16.81 -16.03 8.55
CA ILE A 43 18.04 -16.62 9.09
C ILE A 43 17.70 -17.80 10.01
N SER A 44 16.70 -17.65 10.88
CA SER A 44 16.23 -18.73 11.76
C SER A 44 15.75 -19.94 10.96
N MET A 45 15.08 -19.72 9.82
CA MET A 45 14.70 -20.80 8.91
C MET A 45 15.92 -21.53 8.34
N LEU A 46 16.95 -20.80 7.91
CA LEU A 46 18.18 -21.39 7.37
C LEU A 46 18.95 -22.18 8.42
N VAL A 47 19.09 -21.62 9.64
CA VAL A 47 19.74 -22.29 10.77
C VAL A 47 18.99 -23.57 11.11
N MET A 48 17.65 -23.51 11.22
CA MET A 48 16.81 -24.67 11.48
C MET A 48 17.01 -25.77 10.43
N VAL A 49 17.02 -25.43 9.13
CA VAL A 49 17.26 -26.42 8.08
C VAL A 49 18.68 -27.02 8.20
N GLY A 50 19.69 -26.20 8.51
CA GLY A 50 21.06 -26.67 8.73
C GLY A 50 21.18 -27.64 9.91
N GLU A 51 20.57 -27.31 11.04
CA GLU A 51 20.51 -28.16 12.23
C GLU A 51 19.78 -29.48 11.94
N SER A 52 18.63 -29.41 11.26
CA SER A 52 17.86 -30.60 10.88
C SER A 52 18.64 -31.55 9.96
N ILE A 53 19.43 -31.02 9.03
CA ILE A 53 20.29 -31.84 8.15
C ILE A 53 21.39 -32.54 8.94
N ILE A 54 22.04 -31.81 9.86
CA ILE A 54 23.11 -32.37 10.71
C ILE A 54 22.55 -33.43 11.67
N ALA A 55 21.34 -33.20 12.20
CA ALA A 55 20.65 -34.14 13.07
C ALA A 55 20.10 -35.38 12.33
N GLY A 56 20.11 -35.37 10.99
CA GLY A 56 19.57 -36.47 10.18
C GLY A 56 18.05 -36.58 10.26
N GLU A 57 17.34 -35.46 10.47
CA GLU A 57 15.88 -35.44 10.49
C GLU A 57 15.28 -35.83 9.13
N GLU A 58 14.06 -36.36 9.14
CA GLU A 58 13.35 -36.69 7.91
C GLU A 58 13.12 -35.46 7.02
N PHE A 59 13.34 -35.63 5.72
CA PHE A 59 13.33 -34.52 4.76
C PHE A 59 11.98 -33.81 4.66
N MET A 60 10.87 -34.56 4.67
CA MET A 60 9.53 -34.00 4.47
C MET A 60 9.12 -33.05 5.60
N PRO A 61 9.19 -33.42 6.90
CA PRO A 61 8.93 -32.50 8.01
C PRO A 61 9.77 -31.22 7.97
N VAL A 62 11.06 -31.32 7.62
CA VAL A 62 11.99 -30.18 7.54
C VAL A 62 11.56 -29.21 6.45
N ILE A 63 11.20 -29.72 5.27
CA ILE A 63 10.66 -28.89 4.19
C ILE A 63 9.38 -28.19 4.64
N LEU A 64 8.40 -28.92 5.19
CA LEU A 64 7.13 -28.33 5.59
C LEU A 64 7.33 -27.22 6.65
N LYS A 65 8.23 -27.44 7.62
CA LYS A 65 8.58 -26.45 8.64
C LYS A 65 9.30 -25.23 8.06
N SER A 66 10.19 -25.44 7.08
CA SER A 66 10.87 -24.36 6.37
C SER A 66 9.91 -23.51 5.54
N ILE A 67 8.95 -24.13 4.85
CA ILE A 67 7.96 -23.40 4.04
C ILE A 67 7.08 -22.54 4.96
N ASN A 68 6.57 -23.09 6.07
CA ASN A 68 5.78 -22.33 7.04
C ASN A 68 6.57 -21.11 7.57
N THR A 69 7.80 -21.33 8.03
CA THR A 69 8.66 -20.25 8.53
C THR A 69 8.99 -19.22 7.44
N GLY A 70 9.22 -19.67 6.20
CA GLY A 70 9.48 -18.82 5.05
C GLY A 70 8.29 -17.96 4.65
N ILE A 71 7.06 -18.49 4.71
CA ILE A 71 5.83 -17.73 4.47
C ILE A 71 5.69 -16.61 5.49
N ILE A 72 5.96 -16.88 6.77
CA ILE A 72 5.95 -15.85 7.82
C ILE A 72 6.99 -14.77 7.53
N ALA A 73 8.23 -15.17 7.18
CA ALA A 73 9.29 -14.23 6.83
C ALA A 73 8.89 -13.32 5.65
N LEU A 74 8.26 -13.89 4.61
CA LEU A 74 7.79 -13.17 3.43
C LEU A 74 6.64 -12.20 3.75
N ALA A 75 5.68 -12.62 4.58
CA ALA A 75 4.59 -11.72 5.00
C ALA A 75 5.10 -10.51 5.78
N VAL A 76 6.05 -10.74 6.70
CA VAL A 76 6.70 -9.67 7.47
C VAL A 76 7.55 -8.76 6.55
N PHE A 77 8.25 -9.34 5.57
CA PHE A 77 9.00 -8.58 4.56
C PHE A 77 8.09 -7.69 3.73
N GLU A 78 6.97 -8.21 3.27
CA GLU A 78 6.03 -7.44 2.46
C GLU A 78 5.41 -6.30 3.26
N LEU A 79 5.08 -6.53 4.54
CA LEU A 79 4.64 -5.46 5.42
C LEU A 79 5.71 -4.36 5.56
N ALA A 80 6.99 -4.71 5.72
CA ALA A 80 8.10 -3.74 5.76
C ALA A 80 8.15 -2.89 4.49
N LEU A 81 7.96 -3.51 3.31
CA LEU A 81 7.92 -2.82 2.02
C LEU A 81 6.70 -1.89 1.90
N VAL A 82 5.52 -2.35 2.33
CA VAL A 82 4.28 -1.57 2.31
C VAL A 82 4.42 -0.31 3.16
N ILE A 83 4.91 -0.46 4.39
CA ILE A 83 5.17 0.66 5.31
C ILE A 83 6.15 1.63 4.66
N ASN A 84 7.32 1.16 4.23
CA ASN A 84 8.34 2.01 3.60
C ASN A 84 7.83 2.73 2.34
N GLN A 85 6.98 2.07 1.54
CA GLN A 85 6.41 2.67 0.33
C GLN A 85 5.36 3.73 0.64
N GLU A 86 4.45 3.49 1.58
CA GLU A 86 3.37 4.41 1.95
C GLU A 86 3.95 5.75 2.42
N TYR A 87 4.98 5.74 3.25
CA TYR A 87 5.61 6.96 3.75
C TYR A 87 6.40 7.74 2.70
N ARG A 88 7.02 7.05 1.73
CA ARG A 88 7.75 7.74 0.64
C ARG A 88 6.81 8.52 -0.29
N LEU A 89 5.54 8.11 -0.35
CA LEU A 89 4.50 8.70 -1.20
C LEU A 89 3.72 9.83 -0.49
N ASP A 90 3.90 10.00 0.83
CA ASP A 90 3.23 11.02 1.67
C ASP A 90 3.84 12.43 1.50
N LYS A 91 3.83 12.97 0.28
CA LYS A 91 4.33 14.32 -0.05
C LYS A 91 3.26 15.34 -0.41
N GLY A 92 1.97 15.04 -0.24
CA GLY A 92 0.91 16.00 -0.52
C GLY A 92 -0.43 15.51 0.02
N GLU A 93 -1.24 16.44 0.54
CA GLU A 93 -2.53 16.21 1.19
C GLU A 93 -3.35 15.12 0.51
N HIS A 94 -3.34 13.92 1.07
CA HIS A 94 -4.05 12.79 0.50
C HIS A 94 -5.25 12.42 1.34
N ASN A 95 -6.37 12.23 0.65
CA ASN A 95 -7.60 11.69 1.22
C ASN A 95 -7.26 10.35 1.90
N VAL A 96 -7.54 10.24 3.19
CA VAL A 96 -7.34 9.01 3.99
C VAL A 96 -7.92 7.78 3.27
N ILE A 97 -9.04 7.96 2.56
CA ILE A 97 -9.71 6.93 1.75
C ILE A 97 -8.80 6.37 0.64
N THR A 98 -8.02 7.23 -0.04
CA THR A 98 -7.10 6.81 -1.11
C THR A 98 -5.95 5.98 -0.57
N SER A 99 -5.32 6.40 0.54
CA SER A 99 -4.28 5.62 1.23
C SER A 99 -4.82 4.27 1.71
N LEU A 100 -6.05 4.24 2.22
CA LEU A 100 -6.70 3.01 2.68
C LEU A 100 -6.96 2.02 1.53
N ARG A 101 -7.45 2.50 0.38
CA ARG A 101 -7.64 1.71 -0.86
C ARG A 101 -6.33 1.18 -1.45
N ARG A 102 -5.18 1.78 -1.14
CA ARG A 102 -3.88 1.29 -1.60
C ARG A 102 -3.24 0.29 -0.64
N THR A 103 -3.31 0.58 0.66
CA THR A 103 -2.56 -0.15 1.68
C THR A 103 -3.26 -1.42 2.13
N LEU A 104 -4.58 -1.35 2.39
CA LEU A 104 -5.32 -2.50 2.92
C LEU A 104 -5.38 -3.70 1.97
N PRO A 105 -5.62 -3.55 0.65
CA PRO A 105 -5.64 -4.70 -0.25
C PRO A 105 -4.31 -5.44 -0.27
N ARG A 106 -3.21 -4.69 -0.26
CA ARG A 106 -1.86 -5.26 -0.27
C ARG A 106 -1.57 -5.96 1.05
N PHE A 107 -1.83 -5.32 2.18
CA PHE A 107 -1.62 -5.95 3.49
C PHE A 107 -2.49 -7.19 3.68
N ILE A 108 -3.81 -7.09 3.55
CA ILE A 108 -4.71 -8.23 3.78
C ILE A 108 -4.54 -9.31 2.72
N GLY A 109 -4.22 -8.94 1.47
CA GLY A 109 -3.91 -9.91 0.41
C GLY A 109 -2.75 -10.84 0.79
N THR A 110 -1.68 -10.29 1.37
CA THR A 110 -0.54 -11.10 1.83
C THR A 110 -0.89 -12.03 2.98
N VAL A 111 -1.70 -11.54 3.92
CA VAL A 111 -2.21 -12.35 5.04
C VAL A 111 -3.07 -13.49 4.51
N CYS A 112 -3.92 -13.25 3.51
CA CYS A 112 -4.71 -14.31 2.87
C CYS A 112 -3.83 -15.32 2.11
N VAL A 113 -2.78 -14.88 1.41
CA VAL A 113 -1.83 -15.80 0.76
C VAL A 113 -1.13 -16.65 1.82
N ALA A 114 -0.70 -16.07 2.94
CA ALA A 114 -0.05 -16.81 4.01
C ALA A 114 -0.99 -17.83 4.67
N LEU A 115 -2.22 -17.43 5.02
CA LEU A 115 -3.21 -18.32 5.64
C LEU A 115 -3.67 -19.45 4.72
N SER A 116 -3.86 -19.17 3.42
CA SER A 116 -4.22 -20.21 2.44
C SER A 116 -3.11 -21.24 2.25
N LEU A 117 -1.85 -20.79 2.19
CA LEU A 117 -0.69 -21.69 2.14
C LEU A 117 -0.57 -22.51 3.43
N GLU A 118 -0.77 -21.90 4.59
CA GLU A 118 -0.74 -22.58 5.89
C GLU A 118 -1.83 -23.65 5.99
N GLY A 119 -3.05 -23.34 5.53
CA GLY A 119 -4.12 -24.32 5.38
C GLY A 119 -3.74 -25.47 4.43
N LEU A 120 -3.20 -25.16 3.25
CA LEU A 120 -2.81 -26.18 2.26
C LEU A 120 -1.71 -27.12 2.80
N ILE A 121 -0.69 -26.56 3.46
CA ILE A 121 0.40 -27.31 4.08
C ILE A 121 -0.14 -28.25 5.15
N MET A 122 -1.09 -27.80 5.98
CA MET A 122 -1.73 -28.66 6.97
C MET A 122 -2.59 -29.76 6.35
N VAL A 123 -3.28 -29.51 5.23
CA VAL A 123 -3.98 -30.58 4.49
C VAL A 123 -3.00 -31.65 4.05
N ILE A 124 -1.88 -31.26 3.43
CA ILE A 124 -0.85 -32.19 2.97
C ILE A 124 -0.27 -32.98 4.16
N LYS A 125 0.08 -32.30 5.25
CA LYS A 125 0.63 -32.91 6.47
C LYS A 125 -0.34 -33.92 7.09
N TYR A 126 -1.60 -33.56 7.28
CA TYR A 126 -2.58 -34.45 7.92
C TYR A 126 -3.02 -35.59 7.00
N SER A 127 -3.03 -35.37 5.69
CA SER A 127 -3.31 -36.42 4.71
C SER A 127 -2.22 -37.50 4.69
N GLN A 128 -0.96 -37.14 4.94
CA GLN A 128 0.17 -38.08 4.92
C GLN A 128 0.33 -38.86 6.22
N LEU A 129 -0.13 -38.31 7.36
CA LEU A 129 0.02 -38.91 8.69
C LEU A 129 -1.14 -39.85 9.08
N ASP A 130 -2.04 -40.18 8.14
CA ASP A 130 -3.29 -40.93 8.38
C ASP A 130 -4.21 -40.31 9.45
N MET A 131 -3.99 -39.02 9.75
CA MET A 131 -4.77 -38.21 10.70
C MET A 131 -5.95 -37.53 9.98
N ALA A 132 -6.57 -38.22 9.02
CA ALA A 132 -7.61 -37.66 8.16
C ALA A 132 -8.83 -37.14 8.94
N GLY A 133 -9.08 -37.65 10.15
CA GLY A 133 -10.12 -37.16 11.05
C GLY A 133 -9.92 -35.71 11.54
N ASN A 134 -8.70 -35.15 11.46
CA ASN A 134 -8.39 -33.81 11.97
C ASN A 134 -8.37 -32.72 10.86
N LEU A 135 -8.91 -33.02 9.67
CA LEU A 135 -8.90 -32.11 8.52
C LEU A 135 -9.76 -30.85 8.69
N TYR A 136 -10.60 -30.79 9.73
CA TYR A 136 -11.47 -29.65 9.98
C TYR A 136 -10.67 -28.35 10.25
N TYR A 137 -9.48 -28.43 10.83
CA TYR A 137 -8.61 -27.26 11.06
C TYR A 137 -8.17 -26.61 9.73
N PRO A 138 -7.49 -27.34 8.80
CA PRO A 138 -7.13 -26.78 7.51
C PRO A 138 -8.33 -26.21 6.73
N VAL A 139 -9.45 -26.93 6.75
CA VAL A 139 -10.68 -26.50 6.06
C VAL A 139 -11.21 -25.20 6.67
N ALA A 140 -11.24 -25.09 8.00
CA ALA A 140 -11.65 -23.86 8.69
C ALA A 140 -10.74 -22.67 8.34
N ILE A 141 -9.43 -22.88 8.23
CA ILE A 141 -8.47 -21.84 7.84
C ILE A 141 -8.70 -21.40 6.39
N ILE A 142 -8.92 -22.33 5.46
CA ILE A 142 -9.18 -22.00 4.05
C ILE A 142 -10.51 -21.24 3.91
N ILE A 143 -11.56 -21.69 4.60
CA ILE A 143 -12.87 -21.00 4.61
C ILE A 143 -12.74 -19.61 5.24
N SER A 144 -12.06 -19.49 6.38
CA SER A 144 -11.80 -18.20 7.04
C SER A 144 -11.06 -17.24 6.12
N THR A 145 -10.06 -17.74 5.40
CA THR A 145 -9.29 -16.96 4.42
C THR A 145 -10.17 -16.46 3.26
N ALA A 146 -11.04 -17.32 2.73
CA ALA A 146 -11.99 -16.94 1.69
C ALA A 146 -12.98 -15.87 2.17
N ILE A 147 -13.49 -16.01 3.40
CA ILE A 147 -14.37 -15.01 4.02
C ILE A 147 -13.64 -13.70 4.24
N LEU A 148 -12.39 -13.72 4.73
CA LEU A 148 -11.58 -12.51 4.93
C LEU A 148 -11.33 -11.78 3.60
N LEU A 149 -10.99 -12.52 2.54
CA LEU A 149 -10.78 -11.95 1.21
C LEU A 149 -12.08 -11.37 0.62
N ALA A 150 -13.21 -12.06 0.80
CA ALA A 150 -14.52 -11.57 0.40
C ALA A 150 -14.94 -10.31 1.18
N ALA A 151 -14.72 -10.30 2.49
CA ALA A 151 -14.99 -9.14 3.36
C ALA A 151 -14.13 -7.93 2.96
N LEU A 152 -12.87 -8.15 2.62
CA LEU A 152 -12.00 -7.11 2.06
C LEU A 152 -12.53 -6.58 0.72
N GLY A 153 -12.91 -7.47 -0.21
CA GLY A 153 -13.49 -7.08 -1.49
C GLY A 153 -14.77 -6.25 -1.33
N LEU A 154 -15.64 -6.64 -0.39
CA LEU A 154 -16.84 -5.89 -0.03
C LEU A 154 -16.50 -4.54 0.60
N PHE A 155 -15.57 -4.52 1.56
CA PHE A 155 -15.11 -3.30 2.22
C PHE A 155 -14.60 -2.28 1.20
N LEU A 156 -13.77 -2.72 0.24
CA LEU A 156 -13.22 -1.85 -0.80
C LEU A 156 -14.31 -1.32 -1.75
N LYS A 157 -15.33 -2.12 -2.05
CA LYS A 157 -16.48 -1.71 -2.87
C LYS A 157 -17.34 -0.64 -2.18
N LEU A 158 -17.41 -0.68 -0.85
CA LEU A 158 -18.22 0.26 -0.05
C LEU A 158 -17.49 1.58 0.25
N LEU A 159 -16.17 1.65 0.06
CA LEU A 159 -15.44 2.90 0.25
C LEU A 159 -15.97 3.95 -0.74
N PRO A 160 -16.20 5.20 -0.31
CA PRO A 160 -16.61 6.27 -1.22
C PRO A 160 -15.58 6.48 -2.33
N GLU A 161 -16.05 6.72 -3.56
CA GLU A 161 -15.19 7.22 -4.63
C GLU A 161 -14.61 8.58 -4.19
N PRO A 162 -13.32 8.85 -4.42
CA PRO A 162 -12.76 10.16 -4.14
C PRO A 162 -13.54 11.19 -4.97
N THR A 163 -14.31 12.04 -4.29
CA THR A 163 -15.03 13.14 -4.93
C THR A 163 -14.00 14.06 -5.59
N GLN A 164 -13.80 13.88 -6.90
CA GLN A 164 -13.11 14.88 -7.69
C GLN A 164 -13.94 16.15 -7.57
N ARG A 165 -13.40 17.20 -6.95
CA ARG A 165 -13.99 18.55 -6.99
C ARG A 165 -13.93 19.08 -8.42
N GLN A 166 -14.77 18.54 -9.29
CA GLN A 166 -14.95 18.94 -10.67
C GLN A 166 -15.94 20.12 -10.80
N ASN A 167 -16.39 20.69 -9.68
CA ASN A 167 -17.46 21.70 -9.67
C ASN A 167 -17.01 23.12 -9.29
N GLU A 168 -15.76 23.37 -8.87
CA GLU A 168 -15.34 24.75 -8.50
C GLU A 168 -14.82 25.60 -9.67
N VAL A 169 -14.36 25.02 -10.78
CA VAL A 169 -13.87 25.83 -11.93
C VAL A 169 -14.98 26.14 -12.94
N LYS A 170 -16.07 25.34 -12.98
CA LYS A 170 -17.17 25.56 -13.95
C LYS A 170 -18.20 26.60 -13.50
N LEU A 171 -18.19 27.00 -12.22
CA LEU A 171 -19.12 27.98 -11.65
C LEU A 171 -18.50 29.38 -11.44
N VAL A 172 -17.18 29.54 -11.52
CA VAL A 172 -16.51 30.81 -11.18
C VAL A 172 -16.22 31.71 -12.37
N THR A 173 -16.24 31.25 -13.63
CA THR A 173 -15.99 32.16 -14.76
C THR A 173 -16.83 31.87 -16.00
N VAL A 174 -18.15 32.15 -15.97
CA VAL A 174 -18.82 32.98 -16.99
C VAL A 174 -20.13 33.54 -16.38
N PRO A 175 -20.13 34.77 -15.84
CA PRO A 175 -21.35 35.55 -15.76
C PRO A 175 -21.59 36.23 -17.11
N SER A 176 -22.53 35.72 -17.91
CA SER A 176 -23.09 36.47 -19.04
C SER A 176 -24.16 37.41 -18.50
N ASN A 177 -23.77 38.64 -18.16
CA ASN A 177 -24.70 39.72 -17.84
C ASN A 177 -24.10 41.07 -18.26
N ASN A 178 -24.79 41.65 -19.24
CA ASN A 178 -25.09 43.07 -19.43
C ASN A 178 -24.41 43.81 -20.60
N SER A 179 -25.29 44.18 -21.53
CA SER A 179 -25.42 45.55 -22.05
C SER A 179 -24.18 46.19 -22.66
N LEU A 180 -23.57 45.53 -23.65
CA LEU A 180 -22.79 46.19 -24.70
C LEU A 180 -23.23 45.79 -26.12
N ASP A 181 -24.49 45.38 -26.27
CA ASP A 181 -25.26 45.83 -27.43
C ASP A 181 -25.55 47.31 -27.19
N ARG A 182 -24.81 48.22 -27.85
CA ARG A 182 -25.22 49.60 -28.22
C ARG A 182 -24.08 50.43 -28.82
N GLU A 183 -23.02 49.84 -29.38
CA GLU A 183 -22.16 50.63 -30.26
C GLU A 183 -21.45 49.72 -31.26
N LYS A 184 -21.60 50.03 -32.56
CA LYS A 184 -21.04 49.32 -33.73
C LYS A 184 -21.89 48.21 -34.35
N ALA A 185 -22.99 48.60 -34.98
CA ALA A 185 -23.45 47.94 -36.21
C ALA A 185 -24.31 48.91 -37.04
N ASP A 186 -23.71 50.04 -37.43
CA ASP A 186 -24.23 50.84 -38.55
C ASP A 186 -23.04 51.25 -39.42
N PHE A 187 -22.71 50.39 -40.37
CA PHE A 187 -21.80 50.71 -41.47
C PHE A 187 -22.66 50.78 -42.74
N PRO A 188 -22.69 51.90 -43.46
CA PRO A 188 -23.47 52.02 -44.68
C PRO A 188 -22.90 51.10 -45.77
N VAL A 189 -23.77 50.32 -46.41
CA VAL A 189 -23.43 49.46 -47.54
C VAL A 189 -23.35 50.31 -48.81
N PRO A 190 -22.23 50.34 -49.55
CA PRO A 190 -22.16 51.07 -50.81
C PRO A 190 -22.90 50.30 -51.91
N THR A 191 -23.92 50.92 -52.49
CA THR A 191 -24.55 50.48 -53.73
C THR A 191 -23.66 50.87 -54.91
N TYR A 192 -23.20 49.88 -55.69
CA TYR A 192 -22.60 50.13 -56.99
C TYR A 192 -23.65 49.88 -58.08
N ASN A 193 -23.89 50.92 -58.89
CA ASN A 193 -24.59 50.83 -60.17
C ASN A 193 -23.65 50.31 -61.26
#